data_AF-A0A8S1URE4-F1
#
_entry.id   AF-A0A8S1URE4-F1
#
_cell.length_a   1.000
_cell.length_b   1.000
_cell.length_c   1.000
_cell.angle_alpha   90.00
_cell.angle_beta   90.00
_cell.angle_gamma   90.00
#
_symmetry.space_group_name_H-M   'P 1'
#
loop_
_entity.id
_entity.type
_entity.pdbx_description
1 polymer ?
#
loop_
_entity_poly.entity_id
_entity_poly.type
_entity_poly.pdbx_seq_one_letter_code
_entity_poly.pdbx_strand_id
1 'polypeptide(L)'
;MINNSFLLFAQLIVLISGILKYDSGAFSGFSTCQSGNTQTYTINFNGVFGNVPQLILGLEKIDMGKGADFRIQAQNIQTTNFELQLNCVTSTPFYSAIFNWYAIDDQRIQVINNFNMENPDNQVFDHDNANAIFGILSITSMGIYHDVDFQISISSITTTQVTVSITKHNWWFVNLKQIGYQIILGIQEALTDVEILFHTSQYNSGLLTQYPNKWLFLSYNGFALNNNIRTRSVRTSVSESYIVETWYGTYINNYHLKSWIAYQFTTVFQAFECLTLRISQALDMEVQIKPKIFLEINEITQSFSSSTYLIIDKTLNLLNMKIYMKCTKTKTIASQFLKCQSCSTKKYYKFSHYCHGTIDAVTYFPRFQLAQSVYKELNVNILVDRIIITQVLYNQVQSSETLLDIQVLNS
;
A
#
# COMPACT_ATOMS: atom_id res chain seq x y z
N MET A 1 -4.28 -46.74 -18.53
CA MET A 1 -3.44 -46.63 -17.31
C MET A 1 -2.43 -45.52 -17.54
N ILE A 2 -2.78 -44.28 -17.19
CA ILE A 2 -1.87 -43.12 -17.27
C ILE A 2 -2.04 -42.36 -15.94
N ASN A 3 -0.91 -42.13 -15.29
CA ASN A 3 -0.75 -41.60 -13.93
C ASN A 3 -1.31 -40.18 -13.77
N ASN A 4 -2.37 -40.05 -12.98
CA ASN A 4 -2.72 -38.82 -12.27
C ASN A 4 -1.82 -38.71 -11.04
N SER A 5 -0.74 -37.93 -11.13
CA SER A 5 0.19 -37.73 -10.02
C SER A 5 0.10 -36.31 -9.46
N PHE A 6 -0.43 -36.26 -8.23
CA PHE A 6 0.02 -35.43 -7.12
C PHE A 6 -0.07 -33.89 -7.23
N LEU A 7 -1.29 -33.38 -7.01
CA LEU A 7 -1.51 -32.14 -6.24
C LEU A 7 -1.98 -32.56 -4.85
N LEU A 8 -1.03 -32.80 -3.94
CA LEU A 8 -1.34 -33.14 -2.55
C LEU A 8 -1.65 -31.83 -1.82
N PHE A 9 -2.93 -31.43 -1.86
CA PHE A 9 -3.48 -30.39 -1.01
C PHE A 9 -3.39 -30.85 0.44
N ALA A 10 -2.50 -30.23 1.21
CA ALA A 10 -2.55 -30.30 2.66
C ALA A 10 -3.74 -29.47 3.16
N GLN A 11 -4.93 -30.06 3.16
CA GLN A 11 -6.07 -29.54 3.93
C GLN A 11 -5.89 -29.89 5.40
N LEU A 12 -5.15 -29.05 6.13
CA LEU A 12 -5.18 -29.06 7.58
C LEU A 12 -6.35 -28.18 8.04
N ILE A 13 -7.36 -28.82 8.62
CA ILE A 13 -8.55 -28.20 9.21
C ILE A 13 -8.10 -27.31 10.39
N VAL A 14 -8.09 -26.00 10.19
CA VAL A 14 -8.16 -24.99 11.26
C VAL A 14 -9.58 -24.44 11.25
N LEU A 15 -10.50 -25.10 11.95
CA LEU A 15 -11.84 -24.58 12.27
C LEU A 15 -11.79 -23.73 13.54
N ILE A 16 -10.87 -22.77 13.57
CA ILE A 16 -11.13 -21.48 14.20
C ILE A 16 -11.43 -20.61 13.00
N SER A 17 -12.59 -19.96 12.94
CA SER A 17 -12.97 -19.05 11.85
C SER A 17 -12.02 -17.85 11.82
N GLY A 18 -10.78 -18.10 11.41
CA GLY A 18 -9.73 -17.13 11.25
C GLY A 18 -10.06 -16.36 9.99
N ILE A 19 -10.25 -15.06 10.18
CA ILE A 19 -10.33 -14.12 9.08
C ILE A 19 -9.08 -14.31 8.20
N LEU A 20 -9.27 -14.57 6.90
CA LEU A 20 -8.16 -14.65 5.97
C LEU A 20 -7.45 -13.30 5.96
N LYS A 21 -6.11 -13.34 6.02
CA LYS A 21 -5.27 -12.15 5.84
C LYS A 21 -4.67 -12.10 4.44
N TYR A 22 -4.51 -13.26 3.82
CA TYR A 22 -3.95 -13.39 2.49
C TYR A 22 -4.42 -14.70 1.85
N ASP A 23 -4.44 -14.73 0.51
CA ASP A 23 -4.68 -15.92 -0.30
C ASP A 23 -3.96 -15.78 -1.64
N SER A 24 -3.67 -16.89 -2.30
CA SER A 24 -3.06 -16.86 -3.63
C SER A 24 -3.42 -18.08 -4.47
N GLY A 25 -3.26 -17.93 -5.78
CA GLY A 25 -3.49 -19.01 -6.72
C GLY A 25 -3.08 -18.66 -8.13
N ALA A 26 -3.42 -19.54 -9.07
CA ALA A 26 -3.18 -19.34 -10.49
C ALA A 26 -4.47 -19.56 -11.27
N PHE A 27 -4.64 -18.81 -12.36
CA PHE A 27 -5.74 -18.93 -13.29
C PHE A 27 -5.22 -19.14 -14.70
N SER A 28 -5.71 -20.21 -15.35
CA SER A 28 -5.34 -20.61 -16.71
C SER A 28 -6.56 -20.96 -17.58
N GLY A 29 -7.76 -20.50 -17.18
CA GLY A 29 -9.02 -20.89 -17.81
C GLY A 29 -9.37 -20.15 -19.10
N PHE A 30 -8.63 -19.11 -19.50
CA PHE A 30 -8.92 -18.39 -20.74
C PHE A 30 -8.61 -19.26 -21.96
N SER A 31 -9.62 -19.43 -22.81
CA SER A 31 -9.49 -20.07 -24.12
C SER A 31 -9.27 -19.02 -25.22
N THR A 32 -9.07 -19.48 -26.46
CA THR A 32 -8.94 -18.60 -27.62
C THR A 32 -10.10 -17.61 -27.72
N CYS A 33 -9.79 -16.36 -27.99
CA CYS A 33 -10.71 -15.23 -27.93
C CYS A 33 -10.33 -14.16 -28.98
N GLN A 34 -11.33 -13.59 -29.66
CA GLN A 34 -11.19 -12.61 -30.73
C GLN A 34 -12.54 -11.93 -31.03
N SER A 35 -12.53 -10.90 -31.87
CA SER A 35 -13.71 -10.27 -32.49
C SER A 35 -14.75 -9.74 -31.51
N GLY A 36 -14.30 -9.07 -30.45
CA GLY A 36 -15.14 -8.49 -29.39
C GLY A 36 -15.63 -9.49 -28.34
N ASN A 37 -15.16 -10.75 -28.38
CA ASN A 37 -15.58 -11.76 -27.40
C ASN A 37 -15.11 -11.39 -25.99
N THR A 38 -15.99 -11.61 -25.01
CA THR A 38 -15.72 -11.40 -23.59
C THR A 38 -15.92 -12.71 -22.82
N GLN A 39 -14.96 -13.06 -21.98
CA GLN A 39 -15.02 -14.19 -21.05
C GLN A 39 -14.89 -13.68 -19.62
N THR A 40 -15.73 -14.15 -18.70
CA THR A 40 -15.67 -13.79 -17.28
C THR A 40 -15.66 -15.05 -16.43
N TYR A 41 -14.75 -15.10 -15.46
CA TYR A 41 -14.62 -16.20 -14.52
C TYR A 41 -14.63 -15.67 -13.09
N THR A 42 -15.47 -16.27 -12.25
CA THR A 42 -15.45 -16.04 -10.80
C THR A 42 -14.41 -16.94 -10.16
N ILE A 43 -13.50 -16.33 -9.39
CA ILE A 43 -12.46 -17.03 -8.65
C ILE A 43 -12.79 -16.87 -7.17
N ASN A 44 -13.01 -18.00 -6.49
CA ASN A 44 -13.30 -18.02 -5.06
C ASN A 44 -11.99 -18.11 -4.28
N PHE A 45 -11.94 -17.37 -3.17
CA PHE A 45 -10.87 -17.52 -2.18
C PHE A 45 -11.08 -18.79 -1.37
N ASN A 46 -10.01 -19.29 -0.74
CA ASN A 46 -10.04 -20.47 0.13
C ASN A 46 -10.81 -20.25 1.45
N GLY A 47 -11.31 -19.03 1.68
CA GLY A 47 -11.99 -18.60 2.90
C GLY A 47 -12.58 -17.19 2.75
N VAL A 48 -12.82 -16.51 3.88
CA VAL A 48 -13.44 -15.18 3.90
C VAL A 48 -12.48 -14.15 4.51
N PHE A 49 -12.21 -13.07 3.80
CA PHE A 49 -11.45 -11.92 4.29
C PHE A 49 -12.27 -11.03 5.22
N GLY A 50 -11.60 -10.25 6.06
CA GLY A 50 -12.24 -9.33 7.00
C GLY A 50 -12.70 -8.06 6.30
N ASN A 51 -11.86 -7.58 5.39
CA ASN A 51 -12.15 -6.49 4.47
C ASN A 51 -11.97 -6.96 3.02
N VAL A 52 -12.38 -6.14 2.05
CA VAL A 52 -12.10 -6.41 0.64
C VAL A 52 -10.58 -6.37 0.43
N PRO A 53 -9.95 -7.48 -0.03
CA PRO A 53 -8.51 -7.55 -0.15
C PRO A 53 -8.00 -6.71 -1.33
N GLN A 54 -6.74 -6.29 -1.24
CA GLN A 54 -5.97 -5.79 -2.38
C GLN A 54 -5.61 -6.97 -3.28
N LEU A 55 -5.97 -6.89 -4.57
CA LEU A 55 -5.78 -7.99 -5.52
C LEU A 55 -4.68 -7.66 -6.54
N ILE A 56 -3.62 -8.46 -6.51
CA ILE A 56 -2.45 -8.36 -7.38
C ILE A 56 -2.52 -9.48 -8.42
N LEU A 57 -2.29 -9.13 -9.68
CA LEU A 57 -2.19 -10.04 -10.82
C LEU A 57 -0.75 -10.01 -11.36
N GLY A 58 -0.15 -11.19 -11.47
CA GLY A 58 1.13 -11.40 -12.15
C GLY A 58 0.91 -12.19 -13.43
N LEU A 59 1.16 -11.58 -14.59
CA LEU A 59 1.11 -12.26 -15.88
C LEU A 59 2.28 -13.26 -15.98
N GLU A 60 1.99 -14.55 -15.87
CA GLU A 60 2.99 -15.62 -15.96
C GLU A 60 3.20 -16.10 -17.40
N LYS A 61 2.13 -16.17 -18.18
CA LYS A 61 2.16 -16.66 -19.57
C LYS A 61 1.27 -15.80 -20.44
N ILE A 62 1.72 -15.48 -21.65
CA ILE A 62 0.90 -14.83 -22.67
C ILE A 62 1.18 -15.42 -24.06
N ASP A 63 0.10 -15.77 -24.76
CA ASP A 63 0.09 -16.23 -26.15
C ASP A 63 -0.90 -15.40 -26.97
N MET A 64 -0.39 -14.57 -27.87
CA MET A 64 -1.23 -13.80 -28.77
C MET A 64 -0.60 -13.53 -30.13
N GLY A 65 -1.44 -13.38 -31.14
CA GLY A 65 -1.03 -12.96 -32.47
C GLY A 65 -0.55 -11.50 -32.50
N LYS A 66 0.37 -11.19 -33.42
CA LYS A 66 0.76 -9.81 -33.73
C LYS A 66 -0.47 -9.05 -34.25
N GLY A 67 -0.82 -7.94 -33.61
CA GLY A 67 -2.06 -7.21 -33.90
C GLY A 67 -3.21 -7.51 -32.93
N ALA A 68 -3.00 -8.34 -31.91
CA ALA A 68 -4.00 -8.61 -30.87
C ALA A 68 -4.15 -7.41 -29.93
N ASP A 69 -5.40 -7.20 -29.49
CA ASP A 69 -5.81 -6.22 -28.48
C ASP A 69 -6.70 -6.96 -27.49
N PHE A 70 -6.13 -7.27 -26.33
CA PHE A 70 -6.84 -7.97 -25.27
C PHE A 70 -6.78 -7.14 -23.99
N ARG A 71 -7.91 -7.12 -23.29
CA ARG A 71 -8.17 -6.30 -22.11
C ARG A 71 -8.50 -7.22 -20.97
N ILE A 72 -7.78 -7.08 -19.86
CA ILE A 72 -7.99 -7.90 -18.67
C ILE A 72 -8.27 -6.98 -17.50
N GLN A 73 -9.32 -7.34 -16.77
CA GLN A 73 -9.79 -6.61 -15.62
C GLN A 73 -10.14 -7.58 -14.51
N ALA A 74 -9.61 -7.32 -13.32
CA ALA A 74 -10.21 -7.84 -12.11
C ALA A 74 -11.28 -6.86 -11.64
N GLN A 75 -12.48 -7.37 -11.38
CA GLN A 75 -13.64 -6.59 -10.97
C GLN A 75 -14.43 -7.34 -9.89
N ASN A 76 -15.43 -6.66 -9.32
CA ASN A 76 -16.31 -7.25 -8.33
C ASN A 76 -15.54 -7.98 -7.20
N ILE A 77 -14.43 -7.37 -6.75
CA ILE A 77 -13.59 -7.93 -5.69
C ILE A 77 -14.37 -7.83 -4.38
N GLN A 78 -14.70 -8.97 -3.80
CA GLN A 78 -15.44 -9.12 -2.55
C GLN A 78 -14.56 -9.80 -1.50
N THR A 79 -15.10 -10.06 -0.31
CA THR A 79 -14.37 -10.78 0.75
C THR A 79 -14.27 -12.29 0.52
N THR A 80 -15.02 -12.85 -0.43
CA THR A 80 -15.08 -14.31 -0.69
C THR A 80 -14.62 -14.70 -2.09
N ASN A 81 -14.61 -13.75 -3.03
CA ASN A 81 -14.32 -14.00 -4.43
C ASN A 81 -13.91 -12.70 -5.16
N PHE A 82 -13.50 -12.85 -6.40
CA PHE A 82 -13.41 -11.78 -7.39
C PHE A 82 -13.76 -12.33 -8.78
N GLU A 83 -14.01 -11.43 -9.73
CA GLU A 83 -14.19 -11.80 -11.13
C GLU A 83 -12.98 -11.36 -11.96
N LEU A 84 -12.51 -12.26 -12.83
CA LEU A 84 -11.51 -11.95 -13.85
C LEU A 84 -12.20 -11.96 -15.22
N GLN A 85 -12.17 -10.81 -15.89
CA GLN A 85 -12.75 -10.63 -17.23
C GLN A 85 -11.64 -10.44 -18.27
N LEU A 86 -11.76 -11.14 -19.39
CA LEU A 86 -10.99 -10.97 -20.61
C LEU A 86 -11.91 -10.46 -21.71
N ASN A 87 -11.52 -9.39 -22.40
CA ASN A 87 -12.19 -8.89 -23.60
C ASN A 87 -11.17 -8.79 -24.75
N CYS A 88 -11.46 -9.43 -25.88
CA CYS A 88 -10.59 -9.43 -27.05
C CYS A 88 -11.19 -8.56 -28.15
N VAL A 89 -10.59 -7.39 -28.38
CA VAL A 89 -11.19 -6.33 -29.20
C VAL A 89 -10.99 -6.58 -30.70
N THR A 90 -9.83 -7.08 -31.10
CA THR A 90 -9.50 -7.28 -32.53
C THR A 90 -9.87 -8.67 -33.03
N SER A 91 -9.92 -8.84 -34.35
CA SER A 91 -10.07 -10.15 -35.00
C SER A 91 -8.82 -11.02 -34.91
N THR A 92 -7.67 -10.46 -34.48
CA THR A 92 -6.44 -11.21 -34.24
C THR A 92 -6.60 -12.04 -32.97
N PRO A 93 -6.31 -13.34 -33.01
CA PRO A 93 -6.54 -14.22 -31.87
C PRO A 93 -5.61 -13.91 -30.69
N PHE A 94 -6.22 -13.78 -29.52
CA PHE A 94 -5.60 -14.09 -28.24
C PHE A 94 -5.78 -15.60 -27.99
N TYR A 95 -4.69 -16.33 -27.77
CA TYR A 95 -4.76 -17.79 -27.66
C TYR A 95 -4.90 -18.25 -26.21
N SER A 96 -4.06 -17.75 -25.30
CA SER A 96 -4.10 -18.09 -23.87
C SER A 96 -3.30 -17.11 -23.02
N ALA A 97 -3.62 -17.04 -21.73
CA ALA A 97 -2.74 -16.48 -20.71
C ALA A 97 -2.86 -17.24 -19.39
N ILE A 98 -1.83 -17.12 -18.56
CA ILE A 98 -1.83 -17.62 -17.18
C ILE A 98 -1.52 -16.45 -16.27
N PHE A 99 -2.35 -16.26 -15.26
CA PHE A 99 -2.16 -15.26 -14.21
C PHE A 99 -1.93 -15.95 -12.88
N ASN A 100 -0.90 -15.54 -12.16
CA ASN A 100 -0.92 -15.69 -10.72
C ASN A 100 -1.73 -14.55 -10.12
N TRP A 101 -2.49 -14.84 -9.09
CA TRP A 101 -3.20 -13.84 -8.31
C TRP A 101 -2.82 -13.94 -6.83
N TYR A 102 -2.80 -12.78 -6.17
CA TYR A 102 -2.48 -12.64 -4.77
C TYR A 102 -3.47 -11.66 -4.15
N ALA A 103 -4.18 -12.10 -3.12
CA ALA A 103 -5.12 -11.28 -2.38
C ALA A 103 -4.55 -11.00 -0.98
N ILE A 104 -4.50 -9.72 -0.57
CA ILE A 104 -3.92 -9.28 0.71
C ILE A 104 -4.88 -8.30 1.40
N ASP A 105 -5.34 -8.63 2.61
CA ASP A 105 -6.13 -7.75 3.47
C ASP A 105 -5.20 -7.03 4.46
N ASP A 106 -4.46 -6.05 3.91
CA ASP A 106 -3.50 -5.21 4.65
C ASP A 106 -3.33 -3.84 3.98
N GLN A 107 -3.64 -2.76 4.71
CA GLN A 107 -3.56 -1.39 4.18
C GLN A 107 -2.14 -0.90 3.92
N ARG A 108 -1.11 -1.62 4.37
CA ARG A 108 0.30 -1.30 4.07
C ARG A 108 0.72 -1.68 2.66
N ILE A 109 -0.13 -2.40 1.92
CA ILE A 109 -0.06 -2.58 0.48
C ILE A 109 -1.28 -1.91 -0.15
N GLN A 110 -1.10 -1.28 -1.30
CA GLN A 110 -2.21 -0.77 -2.11
C GLN A 110 -2.00 -1.13 -3.57
N VAL A 111 -3.07 -1.58 -4.22
CA VAL A 111 -3.08 -1.86 -5.65
C VAL A 111 -3.93 -0.84 -6.38
N ILE A 112 -3.30 -0.11 -7.29
CA ILE A 112 -3.98 0.83 -8.19
C ILE A 112 -4.04 0.17 -9.56
N ASN A 113 -5.23 0.09 -10.13
CA ASN A 113 -5.43 -0.51 -11.43
C ASN A 113 -5.62 0.58 -12.48
N ASN A 114 -4.76 0.59 -13.50
CA ASN A 114 -5.00 1.35 -14.73
C ASN A 114 -5.32 0.36 -15.85
N PHE A 115 -6.55 -0.11 -15.89
CA PHE A 115 -6.98 -1.05 -16.91
C PHE A 115 -7.25 -0.30 -18.21
N ASN A 116 -6.65 -0.77 -19.30
CA ASN A 116 -7.05 -0.41 -20.66
C ASN A 116 -6.85 1.07 -21.05
N MET A 117 -5.74 1.67 -20.63
CA MET A 117 -5.32 3.00 -21.08
C MET A 117 -5.08 3.01 -22.60
N GLU A 118 -5.93 3.70 -23.33
CA GLU A 118 -5.73 4.02 -24.75
C GLU A 118 -4.79 5.21 -24.90
N ASN A 119 -4.02 5.26 -25.99
CA ASN A 119 -2.98 6.27 -26.23
C ASN A 119 -1.99 6.41 -25.07
N PRO A 120 -1.18 5.37 -24.78
CA PRO A 120 -0.42 5.31 -23.54
C PRO A 120 0.55 6.48 -23.36
N ASP A 121 0.47 7.13 -22.20
CA ASP A 121 1.38 8.18 -21.77
C ASP A 121 1.70 8.08 -20.28
N ASN A 122 2.58 8.96 -19.80
CA ASN A 122 2.84 9.13 -18.38
C ASN A 122 1.54 9.48 -17.63
N GLN A 123 1.39 8.95 -16.42
CA GLN A 123 0.20 9.15 -15.61
C GLN A 123 0.58 9.40 -14.15
N VAL A 124 -0.26 10.17 -13.46
CA VAL A 124 -0.20 10.38 -12.02
C VAL A 124 -1.46 9.81 -11.40
N PHE A 125 -1.31 9.00 -10.37
CA PHE A 125 -2.41 8.39 -9.65
C PHE A 125 -2.38 8.81 -8.20
N ASP A 126 -3.53 9.19 -7.68
CA ASP A 126 -3.71 9.37 -6.24
C ASP A 126 -3.73 8.01 -5.52
N HIS A 127 -3.29 7.98 -4.27
CA HIS A 127 -3.30 6.78 -3.44
C HIS A 127 -3.48 7.11 -1.95
N ASP A 128 -3.94 6.12 -1.19
CA ASP A 128 -4.33 6.26 0.23
C ASP A 128 -3.25 5.74 1.18
N ASN A 129 -2.34 4.89 0.69
CA ASN A 129 -1.25 4.35 1.48
C ASN A 129 -0.15 5.40 1.67
N ALA A 130 -0.34 6.26 2.66
CA ALA A 130 0.60 7.35 2.92
C ALA A 130 1.98 6.91 3.43
N ASN A 131 2.13 5.63 3.81
CA ASN A 131 3.41 5.01 4.15
C ASN A 131 4.09 4.34 2.94
N ALA A 132 3.48 4.38 1.76
CA ALA A 132 4.10 3.87 0.55
C ALA A 132 5.39 4.64 0.24
N ILE A 133 6.49 3.92 0.19
CA ILE A 133 7.80 4.46 -0.22
C ILE A 133 8.45 3.61 -1.32
N PHE A 134 7.84 2.48 -1.65
CA PHE A 134 8.26 1.57 -2.69
C PHE A 134 7.05 1.19 -3.54
N GLY A 135 7.30 0.87 -4.80
CA GLY A 135 6.27 0.39 -5.69
C GLY A 135 6.84 -0.45 -6.82
N ILE A 136 6.01 -1.32 -7.36
CA ILE A 136 6.30 -2.09 -8.57
C ILE A 136 5.12 -2.00 -9.55
N LEU A 137 5.37 -2.34 -10.81
CA LEU A 137 4.36 -2.38 -11.87
C LEU A 137 4.21 -3.80 -12.40
N SER A 138 3.01 -4.13 -12.86
CA SER A 138 2.71 -5.39 -13.54
C SER A 138 1.80 -5.13 -14.72
N ILE A 139 2.27 -5.40 -15.95
CA ILE A 139 1.41 -5.36 -17.14
C ILE A 139 0.39 -6.50 -17.07
N THR A 140 -0.89 -6.14 -17.24
CA THR A 140 -2.02 -7.09 -17.21
C THR A 140 -2.68 -7.26 -18.57
N SER A 141 -2.61 -6.23 -19.43
CA SER A 141 -3.22 -6.24 -20.76
C SER A 141 -2.48 -5.36 -21.74
N MET A 142 -2.65 -5.62 -23.02
CA MET A 142 -1.96 -4.89 -24.07
C MET A 142 -2.68 -5.03 -25.41
N GLY A 143 -2.65 -3.95 -26.20
CA GLY A 143 -3.07 -3.93 -27.58
C GLY A 143 -2.03 -3.30 -28.47
N ILE A 144 -1.66 -4.01 -29.53
CA ILE A 144 -0.62 -3.60 -30.48
C ILE A 144 -1.13 -3.67 -31.93
N TYR A 145 -0.63 -2.80 -32.80
CA TYR A 145 -0.82 -2.93 -34.25
C TYR A 145 0.31 -3.73 -34.91
N HIS A 146 1.56 -3.33 -34.61
CA HIS A 146 2.78 -3.87 -35.18
C HIS A 146 3.90 -3.90 -34.12
N ASP A 147 5.15 -3.81 -34.57
CA ASP A 147 6.34 -3.83 -33.72
C ASP A 147 6.30 -2.70 -32.70
N VAL A 148 6.59 -3.01 -31.45
CA VAL A 148 6.52 -2.05 -30.34
C VAL A 148 7.75 -2.21 -29.48
N ASP A 149 8.24 -1.12 -28.90
CA ASP A 149 9.28 -1.14 -27.89
C ASP A 149 8.99 -0.07 -26.84
N PHE A 150 8.81 -0.52 -25.61
CA PHE A 150 8.49 0.33 -24.49
C PHE A 150 8.85 -0.32 -23.15
N GLN A 151 9.03 0.53 -22.15
CA GLN A 151 9.17 0.14 -20.76
C GLN A 151 8.34 1.07 -19.88
N ILE A 152 7.65 0.53 -18.88
CA ILE A 152 6.96 1.28 -17.83
C ILE A 152 7.76 1.20 -16.52
N SER A 153 7.83 2.33 -15.82
CA SER A 153 8.50 2.44 -14.53
C SER A 153 7.75 3.43 -13.62
N ILE A 154 7.97 3.30 -12.31
CA ILE A 154 7.53 4.31 -11.34
C ILE A 154 8.64 5.35 -11.26
N SER A 155 8.32 6.61 -11.56
CA SER A 155 9.28 7.72 -11.54
C SER A 155 9.28 8.49 -10.23
N SER A 156 8.16 8.50 -9.50
CA SER A 156 8.09 9.09 -8.16
C SER A 156 6.96 8.48 -7.32
N ILE A 157 7.16 8.44 -6.00
CA ILE A 157 6.14 8.12 -5.00
C ILE A 157 6.18 9.22 -3.95
N THR A 158 5.04 9.82 -3.68
CA THR A 158 4.81 10.81 -2.62
C THR A 158 3.88 10.21 -1.57
N THR A 159 3.41 11.00 -0.60
CA THR A 159 2.46 10.49 0.40
C THR A 159 1.05 10.29 -0.15
N THR A 160 0.71 10.92 -1.27
CA THR A 160 -0.65 10.91 -1.82
C THR A 160 -0.70 10.55 -3.29
N GLN A 161 0.44 10.51 -3.97
CA GLN A 161 0.52 10.34 -5.43
C GLN A 161 1.69 9.46 -5.85
N VAL A 162 1.48 8.66 -6.88
CA VAL A 162 2.50 7.92 -7.61
C VAL A 162 2.51 8.36 -9.08
N THR A 163 3.70 8.57 -9.63
CA THR A 163 3.87 8.86 -11.06
C THR A 163 4.42 7.65 -11.78
N VAL A 164 3.72 7.22 -12.84
CA VAL A 164 4.17 6.18 -13.77
C VAL A 164 4.67 6.85 -15.04
N SER A 165 5.87 6.45 -15.45
CA SER A 165 6.50 6.92 -16.68
C SER A 165 6.63 5.79 -17.70
N ILE A 166 6.47 6.14 -18.97
CA ILE A 166 6.63 5.23 -20.10
C ILE A 166 7.82 5.70 -20.94
N THR A 167 8.87 4.89 -20.97
CA THR A 167 10.00 5.07 -21.88
C THR A 167 9.55 4.64 -23.28
N LYS A 168 9.45 5.62 -24.19
CA LYS A 168 9.01 5.43 -25.58
C LYS A 168 10.24 5.28 -26.48
N HIS A 169 10.40 4.14 -27.16
CA HIS A 169 11.42 4.00 -28.20
C HIS A 169 10.87 4.47 -29.55
N ASN A 170 11.60 5.42 -30.19
CA ASN A 170 11.12 6.16 -31.35
C ASN A 170 10.71 5.24 -32.52
N TRP A 171 9.64 5.62 -33.22
CA TRP A 171 8.99 4.94 -34.37
C TRP A 171 8.22 3.65 -34.07
N TRP A 172 8.49 2.95 -32.97
CA TRP A 172 7.76 1.72 -32.62
C TRP A 172 6.66 1.94 -31.58
N PHE A 173 6.80 2.93 -30.70
CA PHE A 173 5.80 3.22 -29.68
C PHE A 173 4.40 3.57 -30.26
N VAL A 174 4.35 4.14 -31.47
CA VAL A 174 3.08 4.47 -32.16
C VAL A 174 2.20 3.23 -32.41
N ASN A 175 2.78 2.04 -32.35
CA ASN A 175 2.07 0.78 -32.52
C ASN A 175 1.47 0.25 -31.20
N LEU A 176 1.80 0.84 -30.04
CA LEU A 176 1.14 0.54 -28.77
C LEU A 176 -0.20 1.27 -28.70
N LYS A 177 -1.28 0.56 -28.99
CA LYS A 177 -2.64 1.11 -29.01
C LYS A 177 -3.19 1.29 -27.60
N GLN A 178 -2.98 0.28 -26.76
CA GLN A 178 -3.49 0.22 -25.39
C GLN A 178 -2.51 -0.54 -24.49
N ILE A 179 -2.47 -0.15 -23.22
CA ILE A 179 -1.82 -0.90 -22.16
C ILE A 179 -2.70 -0.92 -20.92
N GLY A 180 -2.69 -2.02 -20.18
CA GLY A 180 -3.22 -2.05 -18.83
C GLY A 180 -2.18 -2.60 -17.88
N TYR A 181 -2.10 -1.99 -16.70
CA TYR A 181 -1.14 -2.35 -15.68
C TYR A 181 -1.68 -2.11 -14.28
N GLN A 182 -1.04 -2.75 -13.31
CA GLN A 182 -1.25 -2.51 -11.89
C GLN A 182 -0.03 -1.81 -11.30
N ILE A 183 -0.27 -0.87 -10.39
CA ILE A 183 0.72 -0.27 -9.51
C ILE A 183 0.53 -0.91 -8.15
N ILE A 184 1.56 -1.59 -7.65
CA ILE A 184 1.55 -2.23 -6.35
C ILE A 184 2.46 -1.39 -5.46
N LEU A 185 1.85 -0.59 -4.58
CA LEU A 185 2.52 0.28 -3.63
C LEU A 185 2.65 -0.40 -2.28
N GLY A 186 3.74 -0.14 -1.57
CA GLY A 186 3.91 -0.64 -0.22
C GLY A 186 5.01 0.03 0.58
N ILE A 187 5.09 -0.40 1.85
CA ILE A 187 6.16 -0.04 2.77
C ILE A 187 7.46 -0.78 2.39
N GLN A 188 8.62 -0.41 2.96
CA GLN A 188 9.91 -1.05 2.64
C GLN A 188 9.89 -2.59 2.78
N GLU A 189 9.19 -3.10 3.80
CA GLU A 189 9.09 -4.53 4.06
C GLU A 189 8.23 -5.27 3.02
N ALA A 190 7.26 -4.56 2.43
CA ALA A 190 6.25 -5.13 1.53
C ALA A 190 6.86 -5.68 0.24
N LEU A 191 7.84 -4.97 -0.32
CA LEU A 191 8.43 -5.26 -1.61
C LEU A 191 9.95 -5.34 -1.44
N THR A 192 10.54 -6.52 -1.67
CA THR A 192 11.99 -6.73 -1.53
C THR A 192 12.62 -7.37 -2.75
N ASP A 193 13.93 -7.14 -2.93
CA ASP A 193 14.72 -7.66 -4.05
C ASP A 193 14.03 -7.39 -5.40
N VAL A 194 13.64 -6.13 -5.58
CA VAL A 194 13.00 -5.59 -6.78
C VAL A 194 14.07 -5.39 -7.84
N GLU A 195 13.99 -6.16 -8.92
CA GLU A 195 14.96 -6.11 -10.01
C GLU A 195 14.24 -6.16 -11.35
N ILE A 196 14.43 -5.12 -12.17
CA ILE A 196 13.96 -5.10 -13.56
C ILE A 196 15.11 -5.57 -14.45
N LEU A 197 14.92 -6.71 -15.08
CA LEU A 197 15.88 -7.36 -15.95
C LEU A 197 15.48 -7.18 -17.41
N PHE A 198 16.42 -6.75 -18.25
CA PHE A 198 16.23 -6.74 -19.70
C PHE A 198 16.85 -8.00 -20.31
N HIS A 199 16.03 -8.80 -20.98
CA HIS A 199 16.47 -10.05 -21.58
C HIS A 199 16.30 -10.01 -23.10
N THR A 200 17.35 -10.40 -23.83
CA THR A 200 17.32 -10.59 -25.30
C THR A 200 17.35 -12.05 -25.73
N SER A 201 17.43 -12.96 -24.76
CA SER A 201 17.40 -14.41 -24.95
C SER A 201 16.78 -15.06 -23.72
N GLN A 202 16.52 -16.36 -23.81
CA GLN A 202 16.01 -17.16 -22.69
C GLN A 202 16.85 -16.93 -21.44
N TYR A 203 16.17 -16.71 -20.32
CA TYR A 203 16.80 -16.41 -19.04
C TYR A 203 16.44 -17.47 -18.00
N ASN A 204 17.42 -17.82 -17.16
CA ASN A 204 17.25 -18.67 -16.00
C ASN A 204 17.77 -17.90 -14.79
N SER A 205 16.95 -17.76 -13.76
CA SER A 205 17.30 -17.01 -12.56
C SER A 205 18.41 -17.66 -11.73
N GLY A 206 18.70 -18.94 -11.97
CA GLY A 206 19.41 -19.77 -10.99
C GLY A 206 18.57 -19.94 -9.71
N LEU A 207 19.19 -20.54 -8.69
CA LEU A 207 18.58 -20.69 -7.37
C LEU A 207 18.32 -19.30 -6.75
N LEU A 208 17.07 -19.05 -6.33
CA LEU A 208 16.74 -17.87 -5.56
C LEU A 208 16.71 -18.21 -4.07
N THR A 209 16.94 -17.21 -3.23
CA THR A 209 16.75 -17.35 -1.79
C THR A 209 15.28 -17.08 -1.47
N GLN A 210 14.55 -18.10 -0.99
CA GLN A 210 13.21 -17.91 -0.47
C GLN A 210 13.20 -17.05 0.78
N TYR A 211 12.30 -16.06 0.79
CA TYR A 211 12.03 -15.25 1.97
C TYR A 211 10.81 -15.81 2.71
N PRO A 212 10.88 -15.96 4.05
CA PRO A 212 9.71 -16.35 4.82
C PRO A 212 8.62 -15.28 4.69
N ASN A 213 7.36 -15.71 4.67
CA ASN A 213 6.19 -14.83 4.59
C ASN A 213 6.12 -13.95 3.33
N LYS A 214 6.78 -14.35 2.25
CA LYS A 214 6.74 -13.66 0.95
C LYS A 214 6.45 -14.61 -0.20
N TRP A 215 5.77 -14.08 -1.21
CA TRP A 215 5.59 -14.74 -2.50
C TRP A 215 6.60 -14.20 -3.50
N LEU A 216 7.23 -15.09 -4.27
CA LEU A 216 7.94 -14.68 -5.47
C LEU A 216 6.91 -14.12 -6.46
N PHE A 217 7.08 -12.87 -6.83
CA PHE A 217 6.27 -12.16 -7.79
C PHE A 217 7.08 -11.91 -9.06
N LEU A 218 6.53 -12.38 -10.17
CA LEU A 218 7.09 -12.24 -11.50
C LEU A 218 6.08 -11.48 -12.34
N SER A 219 6.54 -10.47 -13.07
CA SER A 219 5.70 -9.70 -13.98
C SER A 219 6.52 -9.11 -15.11
N TYR A 220 5.84 -8.42 -16.03
CA TYR A 220 6.48 -7.71 -17.13
C TYR A 220 6.24 -6.21 -16.98
N ASN A 221 7.30 -5.44 -17.25
CA ASN A 221 7.31 -3.99 -17.25
C ASN A 221 7.48 -3.42 -18.66
N GLY A 222 7.53 -4.26 -19.69
CA GLY A 222 7.71 -3.78 -21.06
C GLY A 222 8.11 -4.89 -22.00
N PHE A 223 8.01 -4.58 -23.29
CA PHE A 223 8.33 -5.51 -24.36
C PHE A 223 8.97 -4.76 -25.52
N ALA A 224 9.91 -5.43 -26.19
CA ALA A 224 10.38 -5.06 -27.53
C ALA A 224 9.99 -6.20 -28.49
N LEU A 225 8.87 -6.01 -29.20
CA LEU A 225 8.21 -6.99 -30.05
C LEU A 225 8.50 -6.72 -31.52
N ASN A 226 8.85 -7.78 -32.26
CA ASN A 226 8.88 -7.78 -33.72
C ASN A 226 8.02 -8.91 -34.35
N ASN A 227 7.40 -9.74 -33.51
CA ASN A 227 6.68 -10.96 -33.90
C ASN A 227 5.51 -11.25 -32.93
N ASN A 228 4.80 -12.37 -33.13
CA ASN A 228 3.79 -12.89 -32.20
C ASN A 228 4.34 -12.99 -30.77
N ILE A 229 3.48 -12.75 -29.76
CA ILE A 229 3.90 -12.85 -28.37
C ILE A 229 3.65 -14.24 -27.83
N ARG A 230 4.74 -14.91 -27.42
CA ARG A 230 4.71 -16.25 -26.82
C ARG A 230 5.73 -16.33 -25.70
N THR A 231 5.49 -15.64 -24.59
CA THR A 231 6.44 -15.60 -23.47
C THR A 231 5.81 -16.19 -22.22
N ARG A 232 6.62 -16.94 -21.46
CA ARG A 232 6.23 -17.47 -20.15
C ARG A 232 7.37 -17.39 -19.15
N SER A 233 7.01 -17.21 -17.89
CA SER A 233 7.88 -17.31 -16.72
C SER A 233 7.53 -18.56 -15.92
N VAL A 234 8.25 -19.67 -16.15
CA VAL A 234 7.93 -20.94 -15.49
C VAL A 234 8.68 -21.05 -14.17
N ARG A 235 7.95 -21.22 -13.06
CA ARG A 235 8.55 -21.57 -11.76
C ARG A 235 8.97 -23.04 -11.75
N THR A 236 10.16 -23.35 -11.27
CA THR A 236 10.60 -24.73 -11.09
C THR A 236 10.25 -25.22 -9.68
N SER A 237 9.61 -26.39 -9.59
CA SER A 237 9.17 -26.97 -8.31
C SER A 237 10.31 -27.44 -7.40
N VAL A 238 11.52 -27.57 -7.94
CA VAL A 238 12.67 -28.23 -7.29
C VAL A 238 13.67 -27.23 -6.71
N SER A 239 13.69 -26.00 -7.21
CA SER A 239 14.87 -25.14 -7.08
C SER A 239 14.55 -23.67 -6.81
N GLU A 240 13.30 -23.33 -6.51
CA GLU A 240 12.85 -21.94 -6.25
C GLU A 240 13.35 -20.95 -7.31
N SER A 241 13.53 -21.44 -8.54
CA SER A 241 14.03 -20.67 -9.67
C SER A 241 12.90 -20.44 -10.67
N TYR A 242 13.12 -19.54 -11.61
CA TYR A 242 12.23 -19.37 -12.74
C TYR A 242 13.00 -19.24 -14.06
N ILE A 243 12.32 -19.59 -15.14
CA ILE A 243 12.82 -19.49 -16.49
C ILE A 243 11.90 -18.57 -17.28
N VAL A 244 12.47 -17.54 -17.91
CA VAL A 244 11.76 -16.72 -18.91
C VAL A 244 12.12 -17.26 -20.28
N GLU A 245 11.14 -17.77 -21.00
CA GLU A 245 11.35 -18.41 -22.29
C GLU A 245 10.19 -18.18 -23.25
N THR A 246 10.44 -18.45 -24.53
CA THR A 246 9.40 -18.60 -25.53
C THR A 246 9.19 -20.08 -25.82
N TRP A 247 7.93 -20.53 -25.86
CA TRP A 247 7.66 -21.97 -26.05
C TRP A 247 7.54 -22.39 -27.52
N TYR A 248 7.58 -21.45 -28.47
CA TYR A 248 7.79 -21.65 -29.91
C TYR A 248 8.14 -20.32 -30.60
N GLY A 249 9.15 -20.30 -31.48
CA GLY A 249 9.55 -19.14 -32.28
C GLY A 249 10.73 -18.35 -31.70
N THR A 250 10.95 -17.14 -32.22
CA THR A 250 12.04 -16.27 -31.77
C THR A 250 11.78 -15.76 -30.35
N TYR A 251 12.84 -15.69 -29.54
CA TYR A 251 12.74 -15.06 -28.23
C TYR A 251 12.33 -13.60 -28.35
N ILE A 252 11.51 -13.13 -27.42
CA ILE A 252 10.99 -11.78 -27.42
C ILE A 252 11.72 -10.99 -26.35
N ASN A 253 12.35 -9.90 -26.77
CA ASN A 253 13.00 -8.99 -25.86
C ASN A 253 11.96 -8.43 -24.87
N ASN A 254 12.24 -8.54 -23.58
CA ASN A 254 11.29 -8.12 -22.55
C ASN A 254 12.00 -7.53 -21.34
N TYR A 255 11.25 -6.67 -20.63
CA TYR A 255 11.62 -6.11 -19.34
C TYR A 255 10.88 -6.91 -18.29
N HIS A 256 11.57 -7.88 -17.68
CA HIS A 256 11.01 -8.76 -16.68
C HIS A 256 11.27 -8.20 -15.29
N LEU A 257 10.25 -8.18 -14.44
CA LEU A 257 10.40 -7.82 -13.04
C LEU A 257 10.39 -9.06 -12.16
N LYS A 258 11.44 -9.18 -11.34
CA LYS A 258 11.52 -10.08 -10.20
C LYS A 258 11.33 -9.27 -8.91
N SER A 259 10.44 -9.73 -8.03
CA SER A 259 10.27 -9.15 -6.69
C SER A 259 9.73 -10.18 -5.71
N TRP A 260 9.82 -9.89 -4.42
CA TRP A 260 9.14 -10.63 -3.37
C TRP A 260 8.09 -9.75 -2.70
N ILE A 261 6.84 -10.23 -2.68
CA ILE A 261 5.71 -9.54 -2.05
C ILE A 261 5.44 -10.18 -0.70
N ALA A 262 5.55 -9.39 0.37
CA ALA A 262 5.20 -9.85 1.71
C ALA A 262 3.68 -10.00 1.86
N TYR A 263 3.26 -11.12 2.42
CA TYR A 263 1.87 -11.38 2.81
C TYR A 263 1.67 -11.40 4.33
N GLN A 264 2.76 -11.32 5.10
CA GLN A 264 2.76 -10.94 6.51
C GLN A 264 3.87 -9.93 6.78
N PHE A 265 3.63 -9.05 7.74
CA PHE A 265 4.53 -7.96 8.06
C PHE A 265 4.87 -7.97 9.55
N THR A 266 6.12 -7.67 9.85
CA THR A 266 6.62 -7.48 11.21
C THR A 266 6.60 -6.02 11.63
N THR A 267 6.65 -5.09 10.68
CA THR A 267 6.65 -3.65 10.94
C THR A 267 5.30 -3.20 11.49
N VAL A 268 5.25 -2.79 12.76
CA VAL A 268 4.08 -2.13 13.35
C VAL A 268 4.41 -0.68 13.59
N PHE A 269 3.68 0.22 12.93
CA PHE A 269 3.82 1.66 13.12
C PHE A 269 3.29 2.04 14.49
N GLN A 270 4.14 2.75 15.23
CA GLN A 270 3.88 3.22 16.57
C GLN A 270 3.57 4.71 16.58
N ALA A 271 2.78 5.11 17.57
CA ALA A 271 2.48 6.50 17.84
C ALA A 271 3.68 7.21 18.49
N PHE A 272 3.60 8.53 18.50
CA PHE A 272 4.49 9.38 19.28
C PHE A 272 4.40 9.07 20.78
N GLU A 273 5.55 8.88 21.43
CA GLU A 273 5.63 8.65 22.87
C GLU A 273 6.16 9.89 23.59
N CYS A 274 5.52 10.28 24.69
CA CYS A 274 5.90 11.42 25.51
C CYS A 274 7.19 11.09 26.26
N LEU A 275 8.30 11.66 25.80
CA LEU A 275 9.62 11.46 26.38
C LEU A 275 9.76 12.27 27.67
N THR A 276 9.48 13.57 27.59
CA THR A 276 9.54 14.49 28.73
C THR A 276 8.31 15.36 28.78
N LEU A 277 7.86 15.68 29.99
CA LEU A 277 6.79 16.64 30.21
C LEU A 277 7.22 17.64 31.29
N ARG A 278 7.18 18.92 30.94
CA ARG A 278 7.27 20.02 31.91
C ARG A 278 5.91 20.68 32.02
N ILE A 279 5.48 20.94 33.25
CA ILE A 279 4.22 21.63 33.55
C ILE A 279 4.55 22.92 34.30
N SER A 280 3.98 24.03 33.86
CA SER A 280 4.09 25.34 34.52
C SER A 280 2.72 25.79 35.00
N GLN A 281 2.64 26.27 36.23
CA GLN A 281 1.45 26.88 36.82
C GLN A 281 1.80 28.34 37.13
N ALA A 282 1.03 29.28 36.62
CA ALA A 282 1.36 30.70 36.71
C ALA A 282 0.12 31.57 36.90
N LEU A 283 0.39 32.79 37.37
CA LEU A 283 -0.50 33.95 37.24
C LEU A 283 -0.12 34.68 35.94
N ASP A 284 -0.92 34.53 34.91
CA ASP A 284 -0.72 35.12 33.59
C ASP A 284 -1.46 36.45 33.49
N MET A 285 -0.71 37.55 33.50
CA MET A 285 -1.27 38.91 33.44
C MET A 285 -2.10 39.16 32.17
N GLU A 286 -1.94 38.34 31.12
CA GLU A 286 -2.65 38.42 29.85
C GLU A 286 -3.76 37.36 29.71
N VAL A 287 -4.10 36.63 30.78
CA VAL A 287 -5.09 35.54 30.75
C VAL A 287 -6.46 35.97 30.21
N GLN A 288 -6.80 37.25 30.28
CA GLN A 288 -8.09 37.78 29.81
C GLN A 288 -8.18 37.91 28.29
N ILE A 289 -7.06 38.14 27.61
CA ILE A 289 -7.02 38.31 26.15
C ILE A 289 -6.69 37.00 25.41
N LYS A 290 -6.13 36.01 26.12
CA LYS A 290 -5.80 34.69 25.55
C LYS A 290 -7.05 33.80 25.42
N PRO A 291 -7.10 32.92 24.41
CA PRO A 291 -8.16 31.91 24.29
C PRO A 291 -8.11 30.95 25.48
N LYS A 292 -9.22 30.25 25.74
CA LYS A 292 -9.32 29.27 26.84
C LYS A 292 -8.28 28.14 26.71
N ILE A 293 -8.07 27.69 25.48
CA ILE A 293 -7.10 26.67 25.13
C ILE A 293 -6.31 27.17 23.93
N PHE A 294 -5.00 26.97 23.95
CA PHE A 294 -4.10 27.31 22.86
C PHE A 294 -3.03 26.22 22.73
N LEU A 295 -2.78 25.78 21.50
CA LEU A 295 -1.75 24.82 21.15
C LEU A 295 -0.74 25.48 20.21
N GLU A 296 0.54 25.32 20.48
CA GLU A 296 1.65 25.67 19.59
C GLU A 296 2.49 24.41 19.34
N ILE A 297 2.81 24.13 18.08
CA ILE A 297 3.68 23.02 17.67
C ILE A 297 4.92 23.62 17.02
N ASN A 298 6.07 23.51 17.69
CA ASN A 298 7.27 24.26 17.34
C ASN A 298 7.85 23.84 15.99
N GLU A 299 7.85 22.55 15.68
CA GLU A 299 8.48 22.00 14.46
C GLU A 299 7.82 22.46 13.16
N ILE A 300 6.54 22.84 13.23
CA ILE A 300 5.80 23.37 12.07
C ILE A 300 5.53 24.87 12.18
N THR A 301 5.97 25.52 13.28
CA THR A 301 5.77 26.95 13.55
C THR A 301 4.29 27.37 13.44
N GLN A 302 3.37 26.51 13.88
CA GLN A 302 1.92 26.77 13.82
C GLN A 302 1.30 26.79 15.21
N SER A 303 0.23 27.58 15.33
CA SER A 303 -0.57 27.67 16.54
C SER A 303 -2.06 27.56 16.25
N PHE A 304 -2.80 27.00 17.20
CA PHE A 304 -4.19 26.60 17.02
C PHE A 304 -5.01 26.97 18.26
N SER A 305 -6.22 27.47 18.01
CA SER A 305 -7.26 27.74 19.01
C SER A 305 -8.59 27.04 18.67
N SER A 306 -8.61 26.27 17.59
CA SER A 306 -9.74 25.46 17.11
C SER A 306 -9.26 24.10 16.61
N SER A 307 -10.18 23.15 16.46
CA SER A 307 -9.86 21.82 15.92
C SER A 307 -9.32 21.87 14.49
N THR A 308 -8.40 20.96 14.17
CA THR A 308 -7.77 20.86 12.85
C THR A 308 -7.18 19.46 12.60
N TYR A 309 -6.89 19.16 11.33
CA TYR A 309 -6.12 17.99 10.91
C TYR A 309 -4.74 18.45 10.43
N LEU A 310 -3.69 17.78 10.87
CA LEU A 310 -2.31 18.12 10.56
C LEU A 310 -1.58 16.92 9.97
N ILE A 311 -0.99 17.10 8.80
CA ILE A 311 -0.03 16.17 8.23
C ILE A 311 1.37 16.66 8.61
N ILE A 312 2.14 15.81 9.29
CA ILE A 312 3.49 16.14 9.75
C ILE A 312 4.51 15.45 8.85
N ASP A 313 5.56 16.19 8.49
CA ASP A 313 6.66 15.66 7.67
C ASP A 313 7.23 14.37 8.28
N LYS A 314 7.39 13.33 7.45
CA LYS A 314 7.90 12.01 7.86
C LYS A 314 9.30 12.06 8.48
N THR A 315 10.10 13.08 8.18
CA THR A 315 11.44 13.30 8.73
C THR A 315 11.43 13.79 10.19
N LEU A 316 10.32 14.35 10.69
CA LEU A 316 10.24 14.91 12.04
C LEU A 316 10.08 13.85 13.14
N ASN A 317 11.16 13.41 13.76
CA ASN A 317 11.10 12.37 14.80
C ASN A 317 10.80 12.90 16.21
N LEU A 318 10.67 14.21 16.37
CA LEU A 318 10.37 14.90 17.62
C LEU A 318 9.23 15.88 17.40
N LEU A 319 8.35 16.01 18.41
CA LEU A 319 7.32 17.04 18.46
C LEU A 319 7.35 17.73 19.81
N ASN A 320 7.73 18.99 19.83
CA ASN A 320 7.67 19.86 20.98
C ASN A 320 6.39 20.69 20.88
N MET A 321 5.49 20.47 21.83
CA MET A 321 4.24 21.22 21.90
C MET A 321 4.25 22.12 23.12
N LYS A 322 3.52 23.23 23.02
CA LYS A 322 3.18 24.09 24.14
C LYS A 322 1.67 24.24 24.18
N ILE A 323 1.07 23.74 25.26
CA ILE A 323 -0.39 23.71 25.43
C ILE A 323 -0.74 24.58 26.61
N TYR A 324 -1.41 25.69 26.35
CA TYR A 324 -1.90 26.61 27.35
C TYR A 324 -3.37 26.29 27.66
N MET A 325 -3.69 26.21 28.94
CA MET A 325 -5.05 26.02 29.45
C MET A 325 -5.35 27.12 30.47
N LYS A 326 -6.41 27.90 30.23
CA LYS A 326 -6.93 28.87 31.19
C LYS A 326 -7.58 28.14 32.37
N CYS A 327 -7.12 28.44 33.58
CA CYS A 327 -7.69 27.90 34.82
C CYS A 327 -9.00 28.62 35.16
N THR A 328 -10.05 27.86 35.45
CA THR A 328 -11.30 28.40 35.97
C THR A 328 -11.36 28.14 37.47
N LYS A 329 -11.59 29.17 38.29
CA LYS A 329 -11.67 29.03 39.75
C LYS A 329 -12.55 27.84 40.13
N THR A 330 -12.10 27.05 41.10
CA THR A 330 -12.77 25.84 41.63
C THR A 330 -12.81 24.65 40.69
N LYS A 331 -12.28 24.73 39.47
CA LYS A 331 -12.21 23.57 38.56
C LYS A 331 -10.88 22.85 38.69
N THR A 332 -10.84 21.61 38.20
CA THR A 332 -9.63 20.80 38.15
C THR A 332 -9.26 20.53 36.70
N ILE A 333 -8.00 20.71 36.32
CA ILE A 333 -7.49 20.31 35.02
C ILE A 333 -6.87 18.91 35.16
N ALA A 334 -7.52 17.91 34.59
CA ALA A 334 -6.98 16.56 34.47
C ALA A 334 -6.25 16.44 33.13
N SER A 335 -5.08 15.79 33.13
CA SER A 335 -4.31 15.58 31.91
C SER A 335 -3.74 14.17 31.85
N GLN A 336 -3.71 13.62 30.63
CA GLN A 336 -3.04 12.38 30.31
C GLN A 336 -2.16 12.54 29.06
N PHE A 337 -0.96 11.95 29.09
CA PHE A 337 0.00 11.96 27.98
C PHE A 337 0.51 10.54 27.74
N LEU A 338 0.47 10.06 26.50
CA LEU A 338 0.93 8.73 26.11
C LEU A 338 2.42 8.61 26.39
N LYS A 339 2.81 7.77 27.35
CA LYS A 339 4.21 7.53 27.73
C LYS A 339 4.83 6.39 26.93
N CYS A 340 4.07 5.32 26.77
CA CYS A 340 4.57 4.08 26.18
C CYS A 340 3.38 3.30 25.60
N GLN A 341 3.34 3.13 24.28
CA GLN A 341 2.21 2.50 23.60
C GLN A 341 2.13 1.00 23.92
N SER A 342 3.28 0.33 24.02
CA SER A 342 3.38 -1.12 24.22
C SER A 342 3.42 -1.57 25.68
N CYS A 343 3.36 -0.64 26.65
CA CYS A 343 3.46 -0.96 28.06
C CYS A 343 2.12 -1.42 28.65
N SER A 344 2.11 -2.59 29.29
CA SER A 344 0.92 -3.13 29.98
C SER A 344 0.52 -2.33 31.23
N THR A 345 1.49 -1.63 31.86
CA THR A 345 1.25 -0.74 33.00
C THR A 345 1.85 0.64 32.72
N LYS A 346 1.28 1.68 33.32
CA LYS A 346 1.76 3.09 33.18
C LYS A 346 1.85 3.58 31.73
N LYS A 347 0.88 3.17 30.88
CA LYS A 347 0.74 3.64 29.48
C LYS A 347 0.72 5.16 29.36
N TYR A 348 0.16 5.86 30.35
CA TYR A 348 0.03 7.32 30.37
C TYR A 348 0.71 7.94 31.59
N TYR A 349 1.33 9.10 31.42
CA TYR A 349 1.53 10.05 32.51
C TYR A 349 0.20 10.73 32.81
N LYS A 350 -0.23 10.74 34.08
CA LYS A 350 -1.50 11.35 34.51
C LYS A 350 -1.25 12.41 35.57
N PHE A 351 -1.87 13.58 35.42
CA PHE A 351 -1.77 14.69 36.37
C PHE A 351 -3.12 15.31 36.62
N SER A 352 -3.22 16.00 37.76
CA SER A 352 -4.40 16.73 38.18
C SER A 352 -3.95 18.05 38.81
N HIS A 353 -4.47 19.16 38.31
CA HIS A 353 -4.14 20.51 38.77
C HIS A 353 -5.40 21.24 39.17
N TYR A 354 -5.55 21.55 40.45
CA TYR A 354 -6.70 22.30 40.94
C TYR A 354 -6.48 23.81 40.75
N CYS A 355 -7.46 24.47 40.14
CA CYS A 355 -7.44 25.91 39.88
C CYS A 355 -7.84 26.71 41.13
N HIS A 356 -6.87 26.96 42.01
CA HIS A 356 -7.00 27.92 43.10
C HIS A 356 -6.84 29.35 42.60
N GLY A 357 -7.37 30.34 43.34
CA GLY A 357 -7.43 31.74 42.91
C GLY A 357 -6.09 32.44 42.63
N THR A 358 -4.95 31.79 42.93
CA THR A 358 -3.59 32.27 42.64
C THR A 358 -3.02 31.75 41.32
N ILE A 359 -3.68 30.78 40.67
CA ILE A 359 -3.26 30.18 39.40
C ILE A 359 -4.41 30.35 38.42
N ASP A 360 -4.18 31.13 37.37
CA ASP A 360 -5.15 31.38 36.30
C ASP A 360 -4.76 30.74 34.97
N ALA A 361 -3.58 30.10 34.89
CA ALA A 361 -3.16 29.31 33.75
C ALA A 361 -2.28 28.11 34.12
N VAL A 362 -2.44 27.03 33.36
CA VAL A 362 -1.54 25.87 33.36
C VAL A 362 -1.01 25.69 31.94
N THR A 363 0.31 25.62 31.80
CA THR A 363 0.98 25.40 30.51
C THR A 363 1.76 24.09 30.53
N TYR A 364 1.48 23.22 29.56
CA TYR A 364 2.17 21.96 29.36
C TYR A 364 3.18 22.10 28.23
N PHE A 365 4.38 21.53 28.41
CA PHE A 365 5.43 21.46 27.40
C PHE A 365 5.82 20.00 27.18
N PRO A 366 4.93 19.17 26.58
CA PRO A 366 5.29 17.80 26.24
C PRO A 366 6.27 17.80 25.07
N ARG A 367 7.26 16.92 25.17
CA ARG A 367 8.14 16.53 24.07
C ARG A 367 7.84 15.08 23.72
N PHE A 368 7.29 14.87 22.54
CA PHE A 368 7.04 13.56 21.98
C PHE A 368 8.18 13.13 21.07
N GLN A 369 8.46 11.83 21.03
CA GLN A 369 9.44 11.20 20.16
C GLN A 369 8.82 9.99 19.46
N LEU A 370 9.20 9.80 18.20
CA LEU A 370 8.80 8.64 17.42
C LEU A 370 9.95 7.63 17.38
N ALA A 371 9.62 6.34 17.51
CA ALA A 371 10.61 5.26 17.39
C ALA A 371 11.00 4.97 15.93
N GLN A 372 10.11 5.25 14.96
CA GLN A 372 10.27 4.90 13.55
C GLN A 372 9.76 6.02 12.65
N SER A 373 10.42 6.30 11.52
CA SER A 373 9.94 7.30 10.55
C SER A 373 8.71 6.75 9.80
N VAL A 374 7.53 7.27 10.13
CA VAL A 374 6.26 6.90 9.50
C VAL A 374 5.49 8.14 9.07
N TYR A 375 4.48 7.97 8.23
CA TYR A 375 3.47 8.99 7.96
C TYR A 375 2.75 9.39 9.25
N LYS A 376 2.53 10.69 9.42
CA LYS A 376 2.02 11.28 10.65
C LYS A 376 0.83 12.14 10.33
N GLU A 377 -0.33 11.69 10.75
CA GLU A 377 -1.54 12.48 10.72
C GLU A 377 -2.02 12.67 12.16
N LEU A 378 -2.11 13.93 12.59
CA LEU A 378 -2.65 14.30 13.87
C LEU A 378 -4.04 14.92 13.68
N ASN A 379 -5.01 14.40 14.42
CA ASN A 379 -6.28 15.06 14.63
C ASN A 379 -6.20 15.81 15.96
N VAL A 380 -6.23 17.15 15.88
CA VAL A 380 -6.23 18.05 17.02
C VAL A 380 -7.67 18.48 17.26
N ASN A 381 -8.28 18.02 18.34
CA ASN A 381 -9.64 18.37 18.71
C ASN A 381 -9.64 19.31 19.92
N ILE A 382 -9.91 20.60 19.69
CA ILE A 382 -9.99 21.65 20.72
C ILE A 382 -11.45 22.00 20.94
N LEU A 383 -11.95 21.62 22.12
CA LEU A 383 -13.26 21.99 22.64
C LEU A 383 -13.12 23.13 23.65
N VAL A 384 -14.24 23.61 24.19
CA VAL A 384 -14.26 24.74 25.13
C VAL A 384 -13.46 24.47 26.42
N ASP A 385 -13.43 23.21 26.85
CA ASP A 385 -12.87 22.75 28.12
C ASP A 385 -11.99 21.50 27.97
N ARG A 386 -11.67 21.09 26.74
CA ARG A 386 -10.90 19.87 26.48
C ARG A 386 -10.04 20.02 25.22
N ILE A 387 -8.83 19.49 25.26
CA ILE A 387 -8.01 19.27 24.07
C ILE A 387 -7.60 17.80 24.01
N ILE A 388 -7.84 17.19 22.85
CA ILE A 388 -7.41 15.82 22.55
C ILE A 388 -6.55 15.88 21.29
N ILE A 389 -5.37 15.26 21.33
CA ILE A 389 -4.57 15.05 20.13
C ILE A 389 -4.45 13.54 19.92
N THR A 390 -4.94 13.06 18.77
CA THR A 390 -4.81 11.67 18.37
C THR A 390 -3.97 11.56 17.11
N GLN A 391 -3.14 10.52 17.03
CA GLN A 391 -2.41 10.16 15.81
C GLN A 391 -3.12 9.01 15.11
N VAL A 392 -3.31 9.13 13.79
CA VAL A 392 -3.77 8.03 12.95
C VAL A 392 -2.56 7.16 12.55
N LEU A 393 -2.72 5.84 12.70
CA LEU A 393 -1.71 4.84 12.38
C LEU A 393 -2.24 3.90 11.29
N TYR A 394 -1.52 3.85 10.17
CA TYR A 394 -1.87 3.06 8.99
C TYR A 394 -1.18 1.69 9.03
N ASN A 395 -1.53 0.88 10.02
CA ASN A 395 -1.07 -0.52 10.17
C ASN A 395 -1.88 -1.45 9.25
N GLN A 396 -1.90 -2.77 9.52
CA GLN A 396 -2.78 -3.71 8.81
C GLN A 396 -4.23 -3.20 8.75
N VAL A 397 -4.69 -2.68 9.89
CA VAL A 397 -5.95 -1.97 10.04
C VAL A 397 -5.63 -0.57 10.54
N GLN A 398 -6.25 0.43 9.92
CA GLN A 398 -6.18 1.81 10.39
C GLN A 398 -6.62 1.87 11.85
N SER A 399 -5.80 2.50 12.68
CA SER A 399 -6.06 2.70 14.10
C SER A 399 -5.74 4.14 14.49
N SER A 400 -6.22 4.56 15.64
CA SER A 400 -5.90 5.88 16.19
C SER A 400 -5.40 5.73 17.62
N GLU A 401 -4.36 6.47 17.99
CA GLU A 401 -3.81 6.48 19.34
C GLU A 401 -3.85 7.90 19.91
N THR A 402 -4.37 8.04 21.13
CA THR A 402 -4.43 9.33 21.82
C THR A 402 -3.06 9.68 22.40
N LEU A 403 -2.40 10.69 21.83
CA LEU A 403 -1.11 11.20 22.32
C LEU A 403 -1.29 11.98 23.62
N LEU A 404 -2.33 12.80 23.69
CA LEU A 404 -2.70 13.52 24.91
C LEU A 404 -4.18 13.84 24.96
N ASP A 405 -4.67 14.02 26.18
CA ASP A 405 -6.03 14.45 26.47
C ASP A 405 -6.01 15.25 27.77
N ILE A 406 -6.42 16.52 27.69
CA ILE A 406 -6.43 17.47 28.79
C ILE A 406 -7.84 18.03 28.89
N GLN A 407 -8.46 17.90 30.07
CA GLN A 407 -9.85 18.29 30.30
C GLN A 407 -9.98 19.10 31.59
N VAL A 408 -10.84 20.12 31.56
CA VAL A 408 -11.29 20.85 32.74
C VAL A 408 -12.53 20.16 33.31
N LEU A 409 -12.42 19.63 34.52
CA LEU A 409 -13.48 18.95 35.26
C LEU A 409 -14.12 19.90 36.27
N ASN A 410 -15.43 19.75 36.46
CA ASN A 410 -16.09 20.30 37.64
C ASN A 410 -15.65 19.46 38.85
N SER A 411 -15.23 20.14 39.92
CA SER A 411 -14.74 19.50 41.15
C SER A 411 -15.84 18.85 41.97
#